data_AF-A0A938ZHP7-F1
#
_entry.id   AF-A0A938ZHP7-F1
#
_cell.length_a   1.000
_cell.length_b   1.000
_cell.length_c   1.000
_cell.angle_alpha   90.00
_cell.angle_beta   90.00
_cell.angle_gamma   90.00
#
_symmetry.space_group_name_H-M   'P 1'
#
loop_
_entity.id
_entity.type
_entity.pdbx_description
1 polymer ?
#
loop_
_entity_poly.entity_id
_entity_poly.type
_entity_poly.pdbx_seq_one_letter_code
_entity_poly.pdbx_strand_id
1 'polypeptide(L)' 'MMLTQLEKFRQALYDCLGKAKDAVFELMDAVLTSPSTPSFVSLSQSPVFRRQWSSIYAALHDSRPPRTPIQ' A
#
# COMPACT_ATOMS: atom_id res chain seq x y z
N MET A 1 -14.60 -18.34 -8.24
CA MET A 1 -13.80 -18.01 -9.44
C MET A 1 -13.31 -16.56 -9.45
N MET A 2 -14.17 -15.54 -9.27
CA MET A 2 -13.74 -14.12 -9.15
C MET A 2 -12.89 -13.84 -7.89
N LEU A 3 -13.36 -14.26 -6.70
CA LEU A 3 -12.65 -14.00 -5.44
C LEU A 3 -11.22 -14.54 -5.44
N THR A 4 -11.05 -15.78 -5.92
CA THR A 4 -9.75 -16.44 -6.06
C THR A 4 -8.79 -15.73 -7.02
N GLN A 5 -9.30 -15.01 -8.02
CA GLN A 5 -8.46 -14.19 -8.92
C GLN A 5 -8.02 -12.90 -8.22
N LEU A 6 -8.91 -12.27 -7.46
CA LEU A 6 -8.60 -11.09 -6.65
C LEU A 6 -7.58 -11.42 -5.55
N GLU A 7 -7.69 -12.57 -4.90
CA GLU A 7 -6.72 -13.06 -3.92
C GLU A 7 -5.34 -13.24 -4.54
N LYS A 8 -5.26 -13.90 -5.72
CA LYS A 8 -4.00 -14.07 -6.46
C LYS A 8 -3.39 -12.73 -6.86
N PHE A 9 -4.21 -11.82 -7.38
CA PHE A 9 -3.77 -10.48 -7.75
C PHE A 9 -3.22 -9.72 -6.54
N ARG A 10 -3.92 -9.76 -5.39
CA ARG A 10 -3.47 -9.14 -4.15
C ARG A 10 -2.15 -9.71 -3.68
N GLN A 11 -1.99 -11.04 -3.74
CA GLN A 11 -0.76 -11.71 -3.33
C GLN A 11 0.42 -11.33 -4.24
N ALA A 12 0.23 -11.37 -5.56
CA ALA A 12 1.25 -11.01 -6.54
C ALA A 12 1.70 -9.55 -6.38
N LEU A 13 0.74 -8.63 -6.17
CA LEU A 13 1.06 -7.23 -5.82
C LEU A 13 1.88 -7.14 -4.54
N TYR A 14 1.42 -7.78 -3.47
CA TYR A 14 2.03 -7.69 -2.15
C TYR A 14 3.48 -8.21 -2.15
N ASP A 15 3.77 -9.26 -2.91
CA ASP A 15 5.12 -9.82 -3.06
C ASP A 15 6.06 -8.89 -3.87
N CYS A 16 5.51 -7.97 -4.64
CA CYS A 16 6.27 -6.98 -5.41
C CYS A 16 6.63 -5.70 -4.61
N LEU A 17 6.06 -5.47 -3.42
CA LEU A 17 6.21 -4.20 -2.68
C LEU A 17 7.51 -4.06 -1.87
N GLY A 18 8.42 -5.05 -1.94
CA GLY A 18 9.72 -4.99 -1.30
C GLY A 18 9.67 -5.09 0.24
N LYS A 19 10.63 -4.45 0.92
CA LYS A 19 10.84 -4.62 2.38
C LYS A 19 9.74 -4.00 3.24
N ALA A 20 9.10 -2.95 2.76
CA ALA A 20 8.05 -2.23 3.50
C ALA A 20 6.63 -2.60 3.04
N LYS A 21 6.44 -3.78 2.44
CA LYS A 21 5.19 -4.22 1.81
C LYS A 21 3.94 -3.99 2.66
N ASP A 22 3.98 -4.25 3.97
CA ASP A 22 2.84 -4.00 4.86
C ASP A 22 2.45 -2.52 4.93
N ALA A 23 3.43 -1.66 5.17
CA ALA A 23 3.19 -0.22 5.32
C ALA A 23 2.73 0.41 4.01
N VAL A 24 3.26 -0.08 2.87
CA VAL A 24 2.83 0.35 1.53
C VAL A 24 1.42 -0.14 1.23
N PHE A 25 1.09 -1.37 1.64
CA PHE A 25 -0.25 -1.92 1.45
C PHE A 25 -1.30 -1.16 2.27
N GLU A 26 -1.02 -0.90 3.54
CA GLU A 26 -1.87 -0.04 4.39
C GLU A 26 -2.01 1.38 3.82
N LEU A 27 -0.93 1.94 3.24
CA LEU A 27 -0.96 3.24 2.59
C LEU A 27 -1.83 3.24 1.33
N MET A 28 -1.76 2.20 0.51
CA MET A 28 -2.62 2.05 -0.67
C MET A 28 -4.09 1.96 -0.26
N ASP A 29 -4.41 1.15 0.75
CA ASP A 29 -5.77 1.06 1.30
C ASP A 29 -6.23 2.44 1.79
N ALA A 30 -5.38 3.17 2.53
CA ALA A 30 -5.70 4.51 3.00
C ALA A 30 -5.99 5.49 1.85
N VAL A 31 -5.23 5.44 0.76
CA VAL A 31 -5.44 6.28 -0.43
C VAL A 31 -6.75 5.90 -1.13
N LEU A 32 -7.03 4.62 -1.32
CA LEU A 32 -8.21 4.13 -2.03
C LEU A 32 -9.51 4.38 -1.25
N THR A 33 -9.45 4.36 0.08
CA THR A 33 -10.62 4.61 0.94
C THR A 33 -10.78 6.07 1.33
N SER A 34 -9.79 6.93 1.02
CA SER A 34 -9.88 8.35 1.36
C SER A 34 -10.61 9.13 0.25
N PRO A 35 -11.62 9.94 0.59
CA PRO A 35 -12.30 10.79 -0.40
C PRO A 35 -11.38 11.88 -0.96
N SER A 36 -10.31 12.24 -0.24
CA SER A 36 -9.27 13.16 -0.71
C SER A 36 -7.93 12.86 -0.04
N THR A 37 -6.84 13.20 -0.71
CA THR A 37 -5.47 12.94 -0.24
C THR A 37 -4.64 14.24 -0.18
N PRO A 38 -5.03 15.20 0.69
CA PRO A 38 -4.43 16.53 0.71
C PRO A 38 -2.98 16.53 1.21
N SER A 39 -2.58 15.52 1.98
CA SER A 39 -1.21 15.34 2.43
C SER A 39 -0.99 13.90 2.90
N PHE A 40 0.27 13.48 2.98
CA PHE A 40 0.58 12.22 3.63
C PHE A 40 0.18 12.23 5.11
N VAL A 41 0.22 13.39 5.81
CA VAL A 41 -0.16 13.47 7.24
C VAL A 41 -1.62 13.06 7.38
N SER A 42 -2.47 13.56 6.49
CA SER A 42 -3.87 13.18 6.41
C SER A 42 -4.03 11.68 6.19
N LEU A 43 -3.21 11.06 5.34
CA LEU A 43 -3.25 9.62 5.09
C LEU A 43 -2.85 8.80 6.32
N SER A 44 -1.88 9.28 7.12
CA SER A 44 -1.50 8.59 8.36
C SER A 44 -2.57 8.60 9.45
N GLN A 45 -3.56 9.49 9.34
CA GLN A 45 -4.71 9.55 10.25
C GLN A 45 -5.86 8.64 9.79
N SER A 46 -5.73 8.00 8.63
CA SER A 46 -6.75 7.08 8.13
C SER A 46 -6.88 5.88 9.07
N PRO A 47 -8.10 5.44 9.43
CA PRO A 47 -8.30 4.30 10.33
C PRO A 47 -7.75 2.97 9.77
N VAL A 48 -7.56 2.88 8.45
CA VAL A 48 -6.96 1.70 7.80
C VAL A 48 -5.43 1.72 7.83
N PHE A 49 -4.81 2.86 8.14
CA PHE A 49 -3.37 2.99 8.31
C PHE A 49 -3.02 2.87 9.80
N ARG A 50 -2.43 1.74 10.20
CA ARG A 50 -2.25 1.40 11.63
C ARG A 50 -0.90 1.84 12.18
N ARG A 51 -0.07 2.44 11.33
CA ARG A 51 1.32 2.78 11.62
C ARG A 51 1.47 4.27 11.91
N GLN A 52 2.64 4.65 12.39
CA GLN A 52 2.95 6.05 12.65
C GLN A 52 3.20 6.81 11.34
N TRP A 53 2.91 8.12 11.38
CA TRP A 53 3.18 9.08 10.31
C TRP A 53 4.56 8.91 9.63
N SER A 54 5.62 8.76 10.42
CA SER A 54 7.01 8.58 9.92
C SER A 54 7.18 7.31 9.07
N SER A 55 6.35 6.29 9.29
CA SER A 55 6.39 5.04 8.53
C SER A 55 5.97 5.23 7.07
N ILE A 56 5.22 6.28 6.71
CA ILE A 56 4.86 6.55 5.31
C ILE A 56 6.10 6.84 4.46
N TYR A 57 7.00 7.70 4.96
CA TYR A 57 8.23 8.04 4.22
C TYR A 57 9.16 6.84 4.08
N ALA A 58 9.35 6.08 5.16
CA ALA A 58 10.13 4.84 5.12
C ALA A 58 9.50 3.84 4.13
N ALA A 59 8.17 3.68 4.18
CA ALA A 59 7.45 2.80 3.28
C ALA A 59 7.65 3.17 1.82
N LEU A 60 7.51 4.45 1.46
CA LEU A 60 7.73 4.91 0.08
C LEU A 60 9.18 4.75 -0.37
N HIS A 61 10.15 5.01 0.52
CA HIS A 61 11.57 4.84 0.22
C HIS A 61 11.96 3.38 -0.02
N ASP A 62 11.40 2.48 0.78
CA ASP A 62 11.68 1.04 0.73
C ASP A 62 10.75 0.28 -0.23
N SER A 63 9.63 0.89 -0.63
CA SER A 63 8.79 0.42 -1.72
C SER A 63 9.57 0.56 -3.02
N ARG A 64 10.17 -0.53 -3.44
CA ARG A 64 10.83 -0.62 -4.74
C ARG A 64 10.00 -1.54 -5.63
N PRO A 65 8.76 -1.16 -5.98
CA PRO A 65 7.97 -1.99 -6.86
C PRO A 65 8.68 -2.11 -8.22
N PRO A 66 8.64 -3.29 -8.84
CA PRO A 66 9.21 -3.49 -10.16
C PRO A 66 8.50 -2.58 -11.17
N ARG A 67 9.27 -2.02 -12.12
CA ARG A 67 8.70 -1.24 -13.23
C ARG A 67 8.10 -2.12 -14.33
N THR A 68 8.39 -3.42 -14.27
CA THR A 68 7.84 -4.43 -15.17
C THR A 68 6.43 -4.83 -14.72
N PRO A 69 5.54 -5.20 -15.66
CA PRO A 69 4.20 -5.67 -15.33
C PRO A 69 4.25 -6.87 -14.37
N ILE A 70 3.30 -6.91 -13.44
CA ILE A 70 3.07 -8.05 -12.57
C ILE A 70 2.38 -9.13 -13.43
N GLN A 71 2.96 -10.34 -13.44
CA GLN A 71 2.57 -11.43 -14.33
C GLN A 71 1.36 -12.21 -13.81
#